data_AF-A0A1H7YCG6-F1
#
_entry.id   AF-A0A1H7YCG6-F1
#
_cell.length_a   1.000
_cell.length_b   1.000
_cell.length_c   1.000
_cell.angle_alpha   90.00
_cell.angle_beta   90.00
_cell.angle_gamma   90.00
#
_symmetry.space_group_name_H-M   'P 1'
#
loop_
_entity.id
_entity.type
_entity.pdbx_description
1 polymer ?
#
loop_
_entity_poly.entity_id
_entity_poly.type
_entity_poly.pdbx_seq_one_letter_code
_entity_poly.pdbx_strand_id
1 'polypeptide(L)'
;MCEQVAALVALDPRHVRHAVAEYLPPTEAAHGRFPDVYVEWEGFGAFAVEFQMSSTFQTEISARCKHYEREGVPLLWILFGIDTKAQVQQSFIDVIRRHRGNAFVLDPPAVEASKEQRTLVLNCYLRSGDGFDPPKLVRFDELTIPRSKLPYHEDRIVTPLLAEIERRRRPWFSSLGKWDHSAPLHGLERPQSLLLAAAFSIVAAANGKERNYASGHPNIRAMLNTYLHAGTFGGYTDLLTRLIGNTAMAGLLKAKVGEHLRRHRSEAQADERSPEWLMLRHLLPEALDPVVREELRYLDALPAWASTE
;
A
#
# COMPACT_ATOMS: atom_id res chain seq x y z
N MET A 1 1.63 7.32 32.40
CA MET A 1 1.11 6.59 31.21
C MET A 1 2.07 5.50 30.77
N CYS A 2 3.34 5.81 30.51
CA CYS A 2 4.36 4.78 30.22
C CYS A 2 4.43 3.70 31.31
N GLU A 3 4.51 4.11 32.59
CA GLU A 3 4.44 3.19 33.74
C GLU A 3 3.16 2.33 33.77
N GLN A 4 2.04 2.89 33.32
CA GLN A 4 0.78 2.16 33.29
C GLN A 4 0.79 1.09 32.19
N VAL A 5 1.28 1.43 30.99
CA VAL A 5 1.49 0.43 29.92
C VAL A 5 2.49 -0.62 30.38
N ALA A 6 3.62 -0.22 30.97
CA ALA A 6 4.62 -1.13 31.53
C ALA A 6 4.03 -2.14 32.54
N ALA A 7 3.18 -1.65 33.45
CA ALA A 7 2.47 -2.51 34.40
C ALA A 7 1.49 -3.47 33.70
N LEU A 8 0.73 -3.00 32.69
CA LEU A 8 -0.23 -3.83 31.96
C LEU A 8 0.45 -4.90 31.11
N VAL A 9 1.53 -4.56 30.39
CA VAL A 9 2.26 -5.54 29.57
C VAL A 9 2.92 -6.63 30.41
N ALA A 10 3.30 -6.31 31.65
CA ALA A 10 3.89 -7.25 32.62
C ALA A 10 2.88 -8.22 33.24
N LEU A 11 1.57 -8.00 33.06
CA LEU A 11 0.54 -8.95 33.49
C LEU A 11 0.52 -10.21 32.61
N ASP A 12 1.00 -10.10 31.37
CA ASP A 12 1.00 -11.17 30.39
C ASP A 12 1.90 -12.33 30.85
N PRO A 13 1.42 -13.58 30.88
CA PRO A 13 2.22 -14.72 31.29
C PRO A 13 3.43 -14.97 30.38
N ARG A 14 3.43 -14.42 29.15
CA ARG A 14 4.55 -14.51 28.20
C ARG A 14 5.53 -13.35 28.35
N HIS A 15 5.33 -12.43 29.30
CA HIS A 15 6.23 -11.30 29.53
C HIS A 15 7.65 -11.81 29.86
N VAL A 16 8.65 -11.27 29.16
CA VAL A 16 10.06 -11.56 29.42
C VAL A 16 10.71 -10.40 30.17
N ARG A 17 10.63 -9.19 29.60
CA ARG A 17 11.15 -7.96 30.19
C ARG A 17 10.47 -6.74 29.59
N HIS A 18 10.54 -5.61 30.28
CA HIS A 18 10.18 -4.31 29.73
C HIS A 18 11.13 -3.23 30.25
N ALA A 19 11.17 -2.10 29.57
CA ALA A 19 11.91 -0.91 29.98
C ALA A 19 11.09 0.34 29.65
N VAL A 20 11.22 1.38 30.46
CA VAL A 20 10.52 2.66 30.27
C VAL A 20 11.56 3.74 30.02
N ALA A 21 11.46 4.42 28.88
CA ALA A 21 12.37 5.50 28.48
C ALA A 21 13.87 5.12 28.58
N GLU A 22 14.22 3.87 28.30
CA GLU A 22 15.61 3.39 28.29
C GLU A 22 16.22 3.47 26.88
N TYR A 23 17.52 3.78 26.80
CA TYR A 23 18.21 3.88 25.52
C TYR A 23 18.38 2.51 24.86
N LEU A 24 17.86 2.37 23.64
CA LEU A 24 18.14 1.24 22.77
C LEU A 24 19.26 1.60 21.79
N PRO A 25 20.45 1.00 21.91
CA PRO A 25 21.52 1.21 20.95
C PRO A 25 21.12 0.67 19.58
N PRO A 26 21.51 1.34 18.48
CA PRO A 26 21.18 0.89 17.14
C PRO A 26 22.10 -0.27 16.72
N THR A 27 21.63 -1.14 15.83
CA THR A 27 22.47 -2.17 15.21
C THR A 27 23.44 -1.61 14.16
N GLU A 28 23.04 -0.58 13.41
CA GLU A 28 23.81 -0.06 12.26
C GLU A 28 24.02 1.47 12.23
N ALA A 29 23.27 2.26 13.00
CA ALA A 29 23.29 3.74 12.93
C ALA A 29 24.19 4.40 13.99
N ALA A 30 24.48 5.70 13.83
CA ALA A 30 25.27 6.46 14.81
C ALA A 30 24.51 6.74 16.13
N HIS A 31 23.17 6.72 16.12
CA HIS A 31 22.32 7.05 17.27
C HIS A 31 21.14 6.09 17.41
N GLY A 32 20.90 5.65 18.65
CA GLY A 32 19.78 4.81 19.06
C GLY A 32 18.50 5.60 19.33
N ARG A 33 17.53 4.98 19.99
CA ARG A 33 16.27 5.62 20.39
C ARG A 33 15.89 5.27 21.82
N PHE A 34 15.10 6.15 22.43
CA PHE A 34 14.46 5.93 23.72
C PHE A 34 12.97 5.71 23.44
N PRO A 35 12.49 4.47 23.29
CA PRO A 35 11.05 4.21 23.24
C PRO A 35 10.40 4.62 24.56
N ASP A 36 9.17 5.11 24.50
CA ASP A 36 8.40 5.40 25.71
C ASP A 36 8.22 4.14 26.57
N VAL A 37 7.90 3.00 25.93
CA VAL A 37 7.97 1.67 26.54
C VAL A 37 8.56 0.68 25.54
N TYR A 38 9.54 -0.11 25.98
CA TYR A 38 10.01 -1.29 25.28
C TYR A 38 9.54 -2.53 26.01
N VAL A 39 9.09 -3.55 25.30
CA VAL A 39 8.62 -4.80 25.90
C VAL A 39 9.00 -5.99 25.05
N GLU A 40 9.33 -7.09 25.69
CA GLU A 40 9.53 -8.39 25.05
C GLU A 40 8.55 -9.41 25.60
N TRP A 41 7.91 -10.15 24.69
CA TRP A 41 7.07 -11.30 25.01
C TRP A 41 7.60 -12.57 24.33
N GLU A 42 7.59 -13.68 25.06
CA GLU A 42 7.90 -15.00 24.53
C GLU A 42 6.95 -15.36 23.39
N GLY A 43 7.51 -15.80 22.26
CA GLY A 43 6.76 -16.14 21.04
C GLY A 43 6.39 -14.96 20.14
N PHE A 44 6.50 -13.71 20.61
CA PHE A 44 6.19 -12.51 19.81
C PHE A 44 7.40 -11.58 19.59
N GLY A 45 8.42 -11.70 20.44
CA GLY A 45 9.61 -10.87 20.39
C GLY A 45 9.38 -9.48 20.99
N ALA A 46 10.20 -8.53 20.54
CA ALA A 46 10.23 -7.17 21.04
C ALA A 46 9.18 -6.26 20.38
N PHE A 47 8.64 -5.32 21.14
CA PHE A 47 7.82 -4.21 20.67
C PHE A 47 8.34 -2.90 21.26
N ALA A 48 8.32 -1.84 20.45
CA ALA A 48 8.41 -0.47 20.90
C ALA A 48 7.00 0.12 20.93
N VAL A 49 6.64 0.73 22.05
CA VAL A 49 5.39 1.47 22.23
C VAL A 49 5.74 2.95 22.36
N GLU A 50 5.09 3.79 21.57
CA GLU A 50 5.27 5.24 21.58
C GLU A 50 3.92 5.92 21.75
N PHE A 51 3.88 7.00 22.53
CA PHE A 51 2.68 7.80 22.70
C PHE A 51 2.69 8.98 21.75
N GLN A 52 1.65 9.09 20.94
CA GLN A 52 1.43 10.29 20.15
C GLN A 52 0.55 11.25 20.95
N MET A 53 1.12 12.39 21.28
CA MET A 53 0.41 13.57 21.77
C MET A 53 0.20 14.57 20.63
N SER A 54 -0.65 15.58 20.82
CA SER A 54 -1.06 16.53 19.79
C SER A 54 0.08 17.28 19.07
N SER A 55 1.26 17.42 19.70
CA SER A 55 2.33 18.34 19.28
C SER A 55 3.52 17.72 18.53
N THR A 56 3.61 16.41 18.33
CA THR A 56 4.79 15.81 17.66
C THR A 56 4.79 16.09 16.15
N PHE A 57 5.92 16.57 15.63
CA PHE A 57 6.13 16.82 14.21
C PHE A 57 6.19 15.54 13.37
N GLN A 58 5.67 15.60 12.14
CA GLN A 58 5.67 14.48 11.18
C GLN A 58 7.07 13.88 10.92
N THR A 59 8.11 14.72 11.00
CA THR A 59 9.51 14.30 10.83
C THR A 59 9.96 13.32 11.91
N GLU A 60 9.57 13.56 13.17
CA GLU A 60 9.88 12.66 14.29
C GLU A 60 9.13 11.34 14.19
N ILE A 61 7.83 11.38 13.86
CA ILE A 61 7.02 10.17 13.62
C ILE A 61 7.68 9.33 12.53
N SER A 62 8.06 9.96 11.42
CA SER A 62 8.72 9.29 10.30
C SER A 62 10.08 8.70 10.68
N ALA A 63 10.89 9.43 11.44
CA ALA A 63 12.21 8.99 11.86
C ALA A 63 12.15 7.80 12.82
N ARG A 64 11.15 7.78 13.73
CA ARG A 64 10.89 6.64 14.62
C ARG A 64 10.46 5.40 13.84
N CYS A 65 9.51 5.54 12.91
CA CYS A 65 9.06 4.42 12.08
C CYS A 65 10.24 3.78 11.32
N LYS A 66 11.04 4.61 10.62
CA LYS A 66 12.23 4.12 9.88
C LYS A 66 13.27 3.46 10.78
N HIS A 67 13.46 3.98 12.00
CA HIS A 67 14.39 3.40 12.95
C HIS A 67 13.94 2.00 13.35
N TYR A 68 12.72 1.86 13.89
CA TYR A 68 12.25 0.56 14.41
C TYR A 68 12.03 -0.48 13.30
N GLU A 69 11.61 -0.06 12.11
CA GLU A 69 11.56 -0.94 10.93
C GLU A 69 12.93 -1.55 10.62
N ARG A 70 13.99 -0.72 10.59
CA ARG A 70 15.37 -1.20 10.37
C ARG A 70 15.83 -2.15 11.47
N GLU A 71 15.55 -1.81 12.73
CA GLU A 71 15.90 -2.69 13.87
C GLU A 71 15.02 -3.95 13.94
N GLY A 72 14.03 -4.10 13.04
CA GLY A 72 13.14 -5.25 12.99
C GLY A 72 12.10 -5.29 14.12
N VAL A 73 11.95 -4.20 14.88
CA VAL A 73 11.10 -4.08 16.07
C VAL A 73 9.74 -3.49 15.67
N PRO A 74 8.62 -4.20 15.86
CA PRO A 74 7.27 -3.65 15.79
C PRO A 74 7.11 -2.36 16.61
N LEU A 75 6.61 -1.31 15.97
CA LEU A 75 6.28 -0.02 16.58
C LEU A 75 4.76 0.13 16.70
N LEU A 76 4.27 0.16 17.94
CA LEU A 76 2.85 0.40 18.25
C LEU A 76 2.66 1.81 18.79
N TRP A 77 1.97 2.66 18.04
CA TRP A 77 1.60 3.98 18.53
C TRP A 77 0.29 3.93 19.32
N ILE A 78 0.29 4.53 20.51
CA ILE A 78 -0.91 4.76 21.32
C ILE A 78 -1.22 6.25 21.29
N LEU A 79 -2.42 6.60 20.83
CA LEU A 79 -2.89 7.98 20.75
C LEU A 79 -3.46 8.41 22.10
N PHE A 80 -3.02 9.56 22.58
CA PHE A 80 -3.54 10.16 23.82
C PHE A 80 -4.35 11.42 23.54
N GLY A 81 -5.55 11.50 24.12
CA GLY A 81 -6.40 12.69 24.04
C GLY A 81 -7.02 12.91 22.65
N ILE A 82 -7.10 11.88 21.80
CA ILE A 82 -7.83 11.95 20.55
C ILE A 82 -9.33 12.08 20.82
N ASP A 83 -9.94 13.11 20.25
CA ASP A 83 -11.40 13.22 20.15
C ASP A 83 -11.84 12.69 18.79
N THR A 84 -12.39 11.48 18.78
CA THR A 84 -12.86 10.82 17.54
C THR A 84 -14.21 11.35 17.05
N LYS A 85 -14.86 12.26 17.79
CA LYS A 85 -16.11 12.92 17.39
C LYS A 85 -15.87 14.29 16.76
N ALA A 86 -14.71 14.89 16.99
CA ALA A 86 -14.29 16.14 16.40
C ALA A 86 -13.37 15.91 15.18
N GLN A 87 -12.99 16.99 14.50
CA GLN A 87 -11.98 16.92 13.46
C GLN A 87 -10.64 16.51 14.08
N VAL A 88 -10.14 15.34 13.68
CA VAL A 88 -8.88 14.80 14.17
C VAL A 88 -7.70 15.62 13.64
N GLN A 89 -6.74 15.92 14.52
CA GLN A 89 -5.53 16.66 14.17
C GLN A 89 -4.66 15.88 13.18
N GLN A 90 -3.96 16.62 12.31
CA GLN A 90 -3.14 16.02 11.25
C GLN A 90 -2.05 15.08 11.80
N SER A 91 -1.45 15.41 12.93
CA SER A 91 -0.43 14.57 13.58
C SER A 91 -0.96 13.19 13.98
N PHE A 92 -2.22 13.10 14.43
CA PHE A 92 -2.89 11.82 14.66
C PHE A 92 -3.24 11.11 13.36
N ILE A 93 -3.73 11.83 12.34
CA ILE A 93 -4.04 11.25 11.03
C ILE A 93 -2.81 10.56 10.43
N ASP A 94 -1.63 11.18 10.55
CA ASP A 94 -0.38 10.63 10.04
C ASP A 94 0.01 9.31 10.70
N VAL A 95 -0.23 9.16 12.01
CA VAL A 95 -0.03 7.90 12.75
C VAL A 95 -1.10 6.87 12.39
N ILE A 96 -2.37 7.28 12.32
CA ILE A 96 -3.49 6.39 12.00
C ILE A 96 -3.32 5.79 10.60
N ARG A 97 -2.88 6.59 9.62
CA ARG A 97 -2.63 6.12 8.26
C ARG A 97 -1.52 5.08 8.20
N ARG A 98 -0.47 5.24 9.02
CA ARG A 98 0.63 4.27 9.17
C ARG A 98 0.17 2.93 9.73
N HIS A 99 -0.77 2.97 10.65
CA HIS A 99 -1.48 1.80 11.16
C HIS A 99 -2.68 1.41 10.30
N ARG A 100 -2.66 1.67 8.99
CA ARG A 100 -3.72 1.29 8.02
C ARG A 100 -5.14 1.71 8.39
N GLY A 101 -5.29 2.85 9.05
CA GLY A 101 -6.59 3.37 9.50
C GLY A 101 -6.99 2.96 10.91
N ASN A 102 -6.08 2.39 11.71
CA ASN A 102 -6.33 1.99 13.09
C ASN A 102 -5.80 3.06 14.05
N ALA A 103 -6.67 3.58 14.91
CA ALA A 103 -6.31 4.45 16.01
C ALA A 103 -6.37 3.65 17.31
N PHE A 104 -5.21 3.34 17.88
CA PHE A 104 -5.12 2.64 19.16
C PHE A 104 -5.09 3.64 20.31
N VAL A 105 -5.93 3.40 21.32
CA VAL A 105 -6.10 4.26 22.49
C VAL A 105 -6.09 3.40 23.75
N LEU A 106 -5.38 3.86 24.77
CA LEU A 106 -5.45 3.29 26.11
C LEU A 106 -6.32 4.20 27.00
N ASP A 107 -7.60 3.88 27.06
CA ASP A 107 -8.60 4.56 27.89
C ASP A 107 -9.07 3.65 29.05
N PRO A 108 -9.94 4.11 29.97
CA PRO A 108 -10.34 3.30 31.11
C PRO A 108 -10.92 1.91 30.75
N PRO A 109 -11.81 1.75 29.75
CA PRO A 109 -12.24 0.43 29.30
C PRO A 109 -11.09 -0.48 28.85
N ALA A 110 -10.13 0.04 28.09
CA ALA A 110 -8.96 -0.74 27.66
C ALA A 110 -8.05 -1.15 28.82
N VAL A 111 -7.89 -0.27 29.83
CA VAL A 111 -7.13 -0.57 31.06
C VAL A 111 -7.78 -1.70 31.86
N GLU A 112 -9.09 -1.64 32.08
CA GLU A 112 -9.81 -2.69 32.81
C GLU A 112 -9.78 -4.02 32.05
N ALA A 113 -10.02 -3.99 30.74
CA ALA A 113 -9.90 -5.17 29.89
C ALA A 113 -8.47 -5.77 29.91
N SER A 114 -7.44 -4.93 29.93
CA SER A 114 -6.05 -5.39 30.04
C SER A 114 -5.76 -6.12 31.35
N LYS A 115 -6.32 -5.63 32.47
CA LYS A 115 -6.19 -6.28 33.78
C LYS A 115 -6.94 -7.61 33.82
N GLU A 116 -8.18 -7.62 33.31
CA GLU A 116 -9.04 -8.80 33.28
C GLU A 116 -8.44 -9.92 32.43
N GLN A 117 -8.00 -9.57 31.21
CA GLN A 117 -7.41 -10.53 30.27
C GLN A 117 -5.92 -10.80 30.53
N ARG A 118 -5.32 -10.11 31.50
CA ARG A 118 -3.91 -10.18 31.86
C ARG A 118 -2.99 -10.06 30.64
N THR A 119 -3.22 -9.05 29.82
CA THR A 119 -2.41 -8.76 28.62
C THR A 119 -2.63 -7.31 28.19
N LEU A 120 -1.86 -6.78 27.24
CA LEU A 120 -2.14 -5.47 26.68
C LEU A 120 -3.35 -5.53 25.73
N VAL A 121 -4.42 -4.83 26.13
CA VAL A 121 -5.64 -4.59 25.34
C VAL A 121 -5.77 -3.09 25.10
N LEU A 122 -6.10 -2.71 23.87
CA LEU A 122 -6.29 -1.33 23.46
C LEU A 122 -7.68 -1.15 22.86
N ASN A 123 -8.27 0.02 23.05
CA ASN A 123 -9.41 0.41 22.22
C ASN A 123 -8.89 0.79 20.84
N CYS A 124 -9.43 0.14 19.81
CA CYS A 124 -9.10 0.37 18.42
C CYS A 124 -10.28 1.03 17.73
N TYR A 125 -10.10 2.28 17.31
CA TYR A 125 -11.04 2.97 16.45
C TYR A 125 -10.62 2.79 15.00
N LEU A 126 -11.54 2.28 14.19
CA LEU A 126 -11.30 2.05 12.77
C LEU A 126 -11.80 3.25 11.99
N ARG A 127 -10.93 3.83 11.15
CA ARG A 127 -11.29 4.97 10.31
C ARG A 127 -12.36 4.55 9.29
N SER A 128 -13.39 5.39 9.16
CA SER A 128 -14.54 5.18 8.29
C SER A 128 -14.93 6.53 7.67
N GLY A 129 -14.46 6.75 6.43
CA GLY A 129 -14.55 8.06 5.78
C GLY A 129 -13.82 9.16 6.58
N ASP A 130 -14.56 10.20 6.94
CA ASP A 130 -14.07 11.33 7.74
C ASP A 130 -14.15 11.08 9.26
N GLY A 131 -14.76 9.97 9.69
CA GLY A 131 -14.94 9.61 11.09
C GLY A 131 -14.36 8.25 11.46
N PHE A 132 -14.90 7.67 12.52
CA PHE A 132 -14.51 6.37 13.05
C PHE A 132 -15.74 5.51 13.36
N ASP A 133 -15.59 4.21 13.17
CA ASP A 133 -16.54 3.23 13.68
C ASP A 133 -16.47 3.18 15.23
N PRO A 134 -17.50 2.63 15.90
CA PRO A 134 -17.42 2.35 17.33
C PRO A 134 -16.17 1.52 17.68
N PRO A 135 -15.47 1.85 18.78
CA PRO A 135 -14.22 1.20 19.11
C PRO A 135 -14.42 -0.27 19.45
N LYS A 136 -13.39 -1.06 19.18
CA LYS A 136 -13.29 -2.46 19.60
C LYS A 136 -12.10 -2.63 20.52
N LEU A 137 -12.25 -3.42 21.57
CA LEU A 137 -11.11 -3.87 22.37
C LEU A 137 -10.33 -4.90 21.57
N VAL A 138 -9.03 -4.66 21.39
CA VAL A 138 -8.13 -5.49 20.59
C VAL A 138 -6.88 -5.81 21.41
N ARG A 139 -6.47 -7.07 21.39
CA ARG A 139 -5.23 -7.50 22.07
C ARG A 139 -4.02 -7.24 21.17
N PHE A 140 -2.86 -6.97 21.77
CA PHE A 140 -1.63 -6.76 20.99
C PHE A 140 -1.25 -7.98 20.14
N ASP A 141 -1.56 -9.19 20.60
CA ASP A 141 -1.24 -10.46 19.94
C ASP A 141 -2.22 -10.86 18.83
N GLU A 142 -3.28 -10.08 18.62
CA GLU A 142 -4.20 -10.19 17.48
C GLU A 142 -3.81 -9.27 16.32
N LEU A 143 -2.79 -8.44 16.49
CA LEU A 143 -2.37 -7.47 15.48
C LEU A 143 -1.58 -8.15 14.36
N THR A 144 -1.89 -7.76 13.12
CA THR A 144 -1.07 -8.12 11.97
C THR A 144 0.17 -7.24 11.93
N ILE A 145 1.36 -7.85 11.89
CA ILE A 145 2.64 -7.14 11.82
C ILE A 145 3.13 -7.16 10.36
N PRO A 146 3.03 -6.04 9.61
CA PRO A 146 3.55 -5.96 8.24
C PRO A 146 5.08 -5.86 8.22
N ARG A 147 5.65 -5.89 7.02
CA ARG A 147 7.09 -5.69 6.79
C ARG A 147 7.58 -4.35 7.37
N SER A 148 6.81 -3.27 7.21
CA SER A 148 7.07 -1.96 7.80
C SER A 148 7.08 -1.91 9.33
N LYS A 149 6.79 -3.03 10.00
CA LYS A 149 6.76 -3.15 11.47
C LYS A 149 5.78 -2.21 12.16
N LEU A 150 4.73 -1.78 11.47
CA LEU A 150 3.63 -0.96 12.02
C LEU A 150 2.37 -1.81 12.16
N PRO A 151 2.08 -2.39 13.34
CA PRO A 151 1.01 -3.35 13.49
C PRO A 151 -0.38 -2.75 13.25
N TYR A 152 -1.32 -3.51 12.71
CA TYR A 152 -2.70 -3.06 12.52
C TYR A 152 -3.69 -4.19 12.84
N HIS A 153 -4.91 -3.84 13.22
CA HIS A 153 -5.96 -4.84 13.47
C HIS A 153 -6.74 -5.13 12.19
N GLU A 154 -7.27 -4.09 11.53
CA GLU A 154 -7.97 -4.22 10.25
C GLU A 154 -7.39 -3.27 9.20
N ASP A 155 -7.18 -3.75 7.97
CA ASP A 155 -6.67 -2.90 6.90
C ASP A 155 -7.79 -2.07 6.25
N ARG A 156 -7.93 -0.81 6.67
CA ARG A 156 -8.95 0.13 6.15
C ARG A 156 -8.49 0.94 4.94
N ILE A 157 -7.27 0.72 4.45
CA ILE A 157 -6.70 1.50 3.34
C ILE A 157 -6.47 0.63 2.12
N VAL A 158 -5.56 -0.33 2.23
CA VAL A 158 -5.08 -1.11 1.08
C VAL A 158 -6.13 -2.10 0.63
N THR A 159 -6.75 -2.83 1.55
CA THR A 159 -7.71 -3.88 1.20
C THR A 159 -8.92 -3.31 0.43
N PRO A 160 -9.59 -2.24 0.91
CA PRO A 160 -10.66 -1.59 0.14
C PRO A 160 -10.20 -1.01 -1.20
N LEU A 161 -9.01 -0.39 -1.24
CA LEU A 161 -8.45 0.20 -2.46
C LEU A 161 -8.23 -0.86 -3.55
N LEU A 162 -7.57 -1.97 -3.22
CA LEU A 162 -7.31 -3.06 -4.17
C LEU A 162 -8.60 -3.75 -4.62
N ALA A 163 -9.56 -3.96 -3.71
CA ALA A 163 -10.86 -4.52 -4.05
C ALA A 163 -11.64 -3.62 -5.03
N GLU A 164 -11.58 -2.31 -4.82
CA GLU A 164 -12.21 -1.33 -5.70
C GLU A 164 -11.54 -1.29 -7.09
N ILE A 165 -10.21 -1.35 -7.15
CA ILE A 165 -9.46 -1.46 -8.41
C ILE A 165 -9.85 -2.74 -9.16
N GLU A 166 -9.93 -3.88 -8.47
CA GLU A 166 -10.33 -5.13 -9.08
C GLU A 166 -11.76 -5.08 -9.62
N ARG A 167 -12.70 -4.53 -8.82
CA ARG A 167 -14.09 -4.35 -9.22
C ARG A 167 -14.21 -3.53 -10.50
N ARG A 168 -13.44 -2.44 -10.63
CA ARG A 168 -13.39 -1.60 -11.84
C ARG A 168 -12.85 -2.35 -13.05
N ARG A 169 -11.85 -3.21 -12.89
CA ARG A 169 -11.24 -3.99 -13.98
C ARG A 169 -12.07 -5.18 -14.46
N ARG A 170 -12.89 -5.76 -13.59
CA ARG A 170 -13.59 -7.02 -13.87
C ARG A 170 -14.41 -7.02 -15.18
N PRO A 171 -15.19 -5.97 -15.52
CA PRO A 171 -15.89 -5.91 -16.79
C PRO A 171 -14.94 -5.95 -18.00
N TRP A 172 -13.79 -5.28 -17.91
CA TRP A 172 -12.79 -5.22 -18.98
C TRP A 172 -12.19 -6.58 -19.30
N PHE A 173 -11.78 -7.35 -18.29
CA PHE A 173 -11.25 -8.70 -18.51
C PHE A 173 -12.27 -9.62 -19.20
N SER A 174 -13.54 -9.50 -18.83
CA SER A 174 -14.63 -10.26 -19.45
C SER A 174 -14.82 -9.89 -20.92
N SER A 175 -14.99 -8.59 -21.22
CA SER A 175 -15.27 -8.11 -22.58
C SER A 175 -14.06 -8.29 -23.50
N LEU A 176 -12.84 -7.97 -23.05
CA LEU A 176 -11.61 -8.23 -23.80
C LEU A 176 -11.39 -9.72 -24.07
N GLY A 177 -11.75 -10.59 -23.11
CA GLY A 177 -11.60 -12.03 -23.27
C GLY A 177 -12.47 -12.65 -24.37
N LYS A 178 -13.60 -12.02 -24.69
CA LYS A 178 -14.55 -12.44 -25.74
C LYS A 178 -14.48 -11.57 -27.00
N TRP A 179 -13.67 -10.52 -26.97
CA TRP A 179 -13.72 -9.40 -27.91
C TRP A 179 -15.14 -8.84 -28.10
N ASP A 180 -15.90 -8.75 -27.02
CA ASP A 180 -17.26 -8.23 -27.03
C ASP A 180 -17.23 -6.69 -27.03
N HIS A 181 -17.67 -6.08 -28.13
CA HIS A 181 -17.72 -4.62 -28.32
C HIS A 181 -18.87 -3.94 -27.57
N SER A 182 -19.59 -4.66 -26.71
CA SER A 182 -20.46 -4.08 -25.69
C SER A 182 -19.66 -3.27 -24.64
N ALA A 183 -20.35 -2.67 -23.67
CA ALA A 183 -19.68 -1.96 -22.58
C ALA A 183 -18.68 -2.89 -21.85
N PRO A 184 -17.44 -2.45 -21.55
CA PRO A 184 -16.96 -1.07 -21.61
C PRO A 184 -16.21 -0.68 -22.90
N LEU A 185 -16.17 -1.55 -23.91
CA LEU A 185 -15.45 -1.29 -25.18
C LEU A 185 -16.27 -0.46 -26.18
N HIS A 186 -17.57 -0.37 -25.98
CA HIS A 186 -18.48 0.41 -26.81
C HIS A 186 -18.03 1.88 -26.94
N GLY A 187 -18.01 2.39 -28.18
CA GLY A 187 -17.71 3.79 -28.47
C GLY A 187 -16.21 4.14 -28.52
N LEU A 188 -15.32 3.18 -28.24
CA LEU A 188 -13.89 3.35 -28.41
C LEU A 188 -13.49 3.13 -29.87
N GLU A 189 -12.62 4.00 -30.38
CA GLU A 189 -12.00 3.76 -31.68
C GLU A 189 -11.11 2.50 -31.64
N ARG A 190 -10.83 1.95 -32.82
CA ARG A 190 -10.04 0.72 -32.92
C ARG A 190 -8.65 0.84 -32.28
N PRO A 191 -7.88 1.93 -32.48
CA PRO A 191 -6.58 2.10 -31.81
C PRO A 191 -6.68 2.15 -30.28
N GLN A 192 -7.70 2.82 -29.75
CA GLN A 192 -7.97 2.92 -28.31
C GLN A 192 -8.31 1.56 -27.70
N SER A 193 -9.21 0.82 -28.36
CA SER A 193 -9.57 -0.54 -27.96
C SER A 193 -8.35 -1.47 -27.93
N LEU A 194 -7.49 -1.37 -28.94
CA LEU A 194 -6.26 -2.16 -29.03
C LEU A 194 -5.22 -1.76 -27.98
N LEU A 195 -5.10 -0.47 -27.67
CA LEU A 195 -4.24 0.03 -26.60
C LEU A 195 -4.67 -0.54 -25.23
N LEU A 196 -5.96 -0.49 -24.91
CA LEU A 196 -6.50 -1.07 -23.69
C LEU A 196 -6.27 -2.58 -23.64
N ALA A 197 -6.55 -3.30 -24.73
CA ALA A 197 -6.28 -4.72 -24.82
C ALA A 197 -4.78 -5.04 -24.61
N ALA A 198 -3.87 -4.25 -25.21
CA ALA A 198 -2.44 -4.40 -25.03
C ALA A 198 -2.00 -4.12 -23.58
N ALA A 199 -2.53 -3.08 -22.94
CA ALA A 199 -2.25 -2.76 -21.54
C ALA A 199 -2.63 -3.90 -20.60
N PHE A 200 -3.84 -4.46 -20.77
CA PHE A 200 -4.28 -5.64 -20.00
C PHE A 200 -3.45 -6.90 -20.31
N SER A 201 -2.94 -7.03 -21.54
CA SER A 201 -2.03 -8.12 -21.90
C SER A 201 -0.67 -7.99 -21.22
N ILE A 202 -0.13 -6.76 -21.13
CA ILE A 202 1.11 -6.45 -20.40
C ILE A 202 0.94 -6.81 -18.92
N VAL A 203 -0.16 -6.40 -18.29
CA VAL A 203 -0.45 -6.71 -16.88
C VAL A 203 -0.61 -8.22 -16.67
N ALA A 204 -1.30 -8.92 -17.57
CA ALA A 204 -1.48 -10.37 -17.48
C ALA A 204 -0.13 -11.11 -17.57
N ALA A 205 0.74 -10.71 -18.49
CA ALA A 205 2.10 -11.23 -18.60
C ALA A 205 2.95 -10.90 -17.37
N ALA A 206 2.89 -9.65 -16.87
CA ALA A 206 3.58 -9.23 -15.65
C ALA A 206 3.15 -10.03 -14.40
N ASN A 207 1.89 -10.49 -14.39
CA ASN A 207 1.34 -11.32 -13.32
C ASN A 207 1.52 -12.83 -13.55
N GLY A 208 2.36 -13.24 -14.52
CA GLY A 208 2.64 -14.65 -14.82
C GLY A 208 1.48 -15.42 -15.47
N LYS A 209 0.41 -14.72 -15.88
CA LYS A 209 -0.78 -15.28 -16.53
C LYS A 209 -0.86 -14.81 -17.97
N GLU A 210 0.19 -15.09 -18.75
CA GLU A 210 0.35 -14.54 -20.10
C GLU A 210 -0.91 -14.78 -20.94
N ARG A 211 -1.54 -13.68 -21.34
CA ARG A 211 -2.73 -13.67 -22.17
C ARG A 211 -2.71 -12.44 -23.06
N ASN A 212 -2.78 -12.68 -24.35
CA ASN A 212 -2.84 -11.64 -25.36
C ASN A 212 -4.31 -11.34 -25.69
N TYR A 213 -4.80 -10.19 -25.24
CA TYR A 213 -6.16 -9.73 -25.49
C TYR A 213 -6.27 -8.93 -26.78
N ALA A 214 -5.17 -8.40 -27.31
CA ALA A 214 -5.23 -7.54 -28.50
C ALA A 214 -5.22 -8.34 -29.81
N SER A 215 -4.58 -9.52 -29.82
CA SER A 215 -4.30 -10.31 -31.02
C SER A 215 -4.13 -11.80 -30.74
N GLY A 216 -4.03 -12.62 -31.80
CA GLY A 216 -3.69 -14.04 -31.71
C GLY A 216 -2.18 -14.35 -31.64
N HIS A 217 -1.32 -13.35 -31.42
CA HIS A 217 0.13 -13.58 -31.35
C HIS A 217 0.53 -14.35 -30.08
N PRO A 218 1.59 -15.18 -30.15
CA PRO A 218 1.95 -16.11 -29.07
C PRO A 218 2.47 -15.43 -27.79
N ASN A 219 2.92 -14.18 -27.87
CA ASN A 219 3.39 -13.42 -26.71
C ASN A 219 3.23 -11.91 -26.89
N ILE A 220 3.34 -11.17 -25.79
CA ILE A 220 3.17 -9.71 -25.80
C ILE A 220 4.26 -8.96 -26.58
N ARG A 221 5.46 -9.52 -26.72
CA ARG A 221 6.54 -8.93 -27.54
C ARG A 221 6.16 -8.92 -29.02
N ALA A 222 5.66 -10.04 -29.54
CA ALA A 222 5.20 -10.15 -30.91
C ALA A 222 4.03 -9.20 -31.17
N MET A 223 3.04 -9.18 -30.26
CA MET A 223 1.91 -8.25 -30.31
C MET A 223 2.35 -6.79 -30.41
N LEU A 224 3.19 -6.32 -29.48
CA LEU A 224 3.64 -4.93 -29.43
C LEU A 224 4.38 -4.54 -30.71
N ASN A 225 5.30 -5.38 -31.19
CA ASN A 225 6.04 -5.10 -32.41
C ASN A 225 5.14 -5.00 -33.64
N THR A 226 4.15 -5.89 -33.78
CA THR A 226 3.20 -5.84 -34.90
C THR A 226 2.44 -4.52 -34.94
N TYR A 227 1.87 -4.07 -33.81
CA TYR A 227 1.09 -2.85 -33.75
C TYR A 227 1.93 -1.57 -33.81
N LEU A 228 3.20 -1.62 -33.39
CA LEU A 228 4.15 -0.52 -33.59
C LEU A 228 4.51 -0.38 -35.08
N HIS A 229 4.79 -1.49 -35.78
CA HIS A 229 5.07 -1.46 -37.21
C HIS A 229 3.88 -1.01 -38.05
N ALA A 230 2.66 -1.41 -37.66
CA ALA A 230 1.43 -0.97 -38.30
C ALA A 230 1.07 0.50 -38.01
N GLY A 231 1.83 1.20 -37.18
CA GLY A 231 1.58 2.59 -36.78
C GLY A 231 0.42 2.77 -35.78
N THR A 232 -0.29 1.69 -35.42
CA THR A 232 -1.45 1.74 -34.51
C THR A 232 -1.10 2.29 -33.13
N PHE A 233 0.10 1.98 -32.62
CA PHE A 233 0.56 2.47 -31.31
C PHE A 233 1.47 3.70 -31.39
N GLY A 234 1.62 4.31 -32.57
CA GLY A 234 2.54 5.43 -32.75
C GLY A 234 2.24 6.61 -31.83
N GLY A 235 0.96 6.93 -31.60
CA GLY A 235 0.52 7.99 -30.68
C GLY A 235 0.49 7.60 -29.19
N TYR A 236 0.84 6.36 -28.84
CA TYR A 236 0.72 5.83 -27.47
C TYR A 236 2.04 5.32 -26.90
N THR A 237 3.15 5.56 -27.59
CA THR A 237 4.47 5.01 -27.22
C THR A 237 4.94 5.49 -25.85
N ASP A 238 4.67 6.74 -25.47
CA ASP A 238 5.06 7.28 -24.16
C ASP A 238 4.25 6.62 -23.03
N LEU A 239 2.94 6.46 -23.21
CA LEU A 239 2.06 5.76 -22.28
C LEU A 239 2.44 4.28 -22.12
N LEU A 240 2.69 3.58 -23.22
CA LEU A 240 3.13 2.18 -23.19
C LEU A 240 4.51 2.03 -22.53
N THR A 241 5.43 2.96 -22.79
CA THR A 241 6.74 2.99 -22.14
C THR A 241 6.59 3.16 -20.63
N ARG A 242 5.74 4.09 -20.19
CA ARG A 242 5.47 4.33 -18.77
C ARG A 242 4.82 3.11 -18.11
N LEU A 243 3.82 2.50 -18.75
CA LEU A 243 3.16 1.31 -18.26
C LEU A 243 4.15 0.15 -18.10
N ILE A 244 4.87 -0.22 -19.19
CA ILE A 244 5.81 -1.34 -19.17
C ILE A 244 6.91 -1.08 -18.13
N GLY A 245 7.45 0.14 -18.08
CA GLY A 245 8.51 0.52 -17.16
C GLY A 245 8.12 0.44 -15.68
N ASN A 246 6.82 0.45 -15.36
CA ASN A 246 6.30 0.34 -14.00
C ASN A 246 5.71 -1.04 -13.69
N THR A 247 6.14 -2.07 -14.41
CA THR A 247 5.71 -3.46 -14.21
C THR A 247 6.91 -4.41 -14.17
N ALA A 248 6.68 -5.66 -13.80
CA ALA A 248 7.67 -6.73 -13.85
C ALA A 248 8.20 -6.98 -15.29
N MET A 249 7.53 -6.41 -16.30
CA MET A 249 7.93 -6.47 -17.70
C MET A 249 8.86 -5.32 -18.12
N ALA A 250 9.38 -4.51 -17.19
CA ALA A 250 10.28 -3.38 -17.49
C ALA A 250 11.50 -3.79 -18.35
N GLY A 251 11.97 -5.03 -18.23
CA GLY A 251 13.03 -5.60 -19.07
C GLY A 251 12.73 -5.59 -20.58
N LEU A 252 11.45 -5.54 -21.00
CA LEU A 252 11.08 -5.42 -22.42
C LEU A 252 11.58 -4.13 -23.05
N LEU A 253 11.70 -3.05 -22.27
CA LEU A 253 12.20 -1.76 -22.76
C LEU A 253 13.70 -1.80 -23.11
N LYS A 254 14.45 -2.76 -22.58
CA LYS A 254 15.86 -2.97 -22.92
C LYS A 254 16.05 -3.80 -24.20
N ALA A 255 14.96 -4.35 -24.76
CA ALA A 255 14.98 -5.19 -25.94
C ALA A 255 14.45 -4.45 -27.19
N LYS A 256 14.25 -5.19 -28.29
CA LYS A 256 13.67 -4.67 -29.55
C LYS A 256 12.38 -3.89 -29.35
N VAL A 257 11.56 -4.24 -28.35
CA VAL A 257 10.32 -3.51 -28.05
C VAL A 257 10.61 -2.05 -27.70
N GLY A 258 11.59 -1.77 -26.84
CA GLY A 258 11.98 -0.40 -26.49
C GLY A 258 12.65 0.38 -27.62
N GLU A 259 13.34 -0.31 -28.52
CA GLU A 259 13.83 0.30 -29.78
C GLU A 259 12.65 0.68 -30.70
N HIS A 260 11.68 -0.21 -30.86
CA HIS A 260 10.52 0.01 -31.71
C HIS A 260 9.59 1.08 -31.15
N LEU A 261 9.41 1.15 -29.82
CA LEU A 261 8.67 2.24 -29.17
C LEU A 261 9.29 3.60 -29.51
N ARG A 262 10.62 3.73 -29.49
CA ARG A 262 11.30 4.97 -29.88
C ARG A 262 11.22 5.25 -31.38
N ARG A 263 11.40 4.22 -32.22
CA ARG A 263 11.42 4.36 -33.68
C ARG A 263 10.05 4.73 -34.26
N HIS A 264 8.98 4.14 -33.72
CA HIS A 264 7.62 4.31 -34.22
C HIS A 264 6.83 5.37 -33.45
N ARG A 265 7.48 6.15 -32.59
CA ARG A 265 6.88 7.27 -31.87
C ARG A 265 6.41 8.35 -32.83
N SER A 266 5.12 8.67 -32.80
CA SER A 266 4.53 9.81 -33.51
C SER A 266 4.88 11.14 -32.84
N GLU A 267 4.80 12.26 -33.57
CA GLU A 267 4.95 13.61 -33.00
C GLU A 267 3.86 13.92 -31.97
N ALA A 268 2.60 13.65 -32.31
CA ALA A 268 1.48 13.71 -31.39
C ALA A 268 1.44 12.45 -30.52
N GLN A 269 1.60 12.62 -29.20
CA GLN A 269 1.45 11.55 -28.21
C GLN A 269 0.23 11.81 -27.33
N ALA A 270 -0.41 10.73 -26.89
CA ALA A 270 -1.31 10.77 -25.76
C ALA A 270 -0.55 11.18 -24.51
N ASP A 271 -1.09 12.15 -23.79
CA ASP A 271 -0.55 12.72 -22.57
C ASP A 271 -1.49 12.48 -21.38
N GLU A 272 -1.15 13.03 -20.21
CA GLU A 272 -1.94 12.84 -18.98
C GLU A 272 -3.37 13.40 -19.03
N ARG A 273 -3.70 14.19 -20.06
CA ARG A 273 -5.03 14.77 -20.28
C ARG A 273 -5.83 14.00 -21.33
N SER A 274 -5.17 13.12 -22.07
CA SER A 274 -5.80 12.33 -23.14
C SER A 274 -6.76 11.29 -22.55
N PRO A 275 -7.92 11.03 -23.17
CA PRO A 275 -8.92 10.09 -22.65
C PRO A 275 -8.37 8.70 -22.34
N GLU A 276 -7.48 8.18 -23.18
CA GLU A 276 -6.87 6.86 -23.03
C GLU A 276 -5.92 6.80 -21.85
N TRP A 277 -5.19 7.88 -21.58
CA TRP A 277 -4.31 7.98 -20.43
C TRP A 277 -5.11 8.01 -19.15
N LEU A 278 -6.14 8.84 -19.08
CA LEU A 278 -7.02 8.93 -17.92
C LEU A 278 -7.72 7.60 -17.65
N MET A 279 -8.17 6.92 -18.70
CA MET A 279 -8.77 5.58 -18.61
C MET A 279 -7.78 4.56 -18.05
N LEU A 280 -6.58 4.45 -18.64
CA LEU A 280 -5.57 3.50 -18.18
C LEU A 280 -5.04 3.84 -16.79
N ARG A 281 -4.93 5.12 -16.42
CA ARG A 281 -4.60 5.55 -15.06
C ARG A 281 -5.67 5.12 -14.06
N HIS A 282 -6.95 5.26 -14.42
CA HIS A 282 -8.06 4.82 -13.57
C HIS A 282 -8.13 3.30 -13.41
N LEU A 283 -7.83 2.56 -14.48
CA LEU A 283 -7.87 1.10 -14.50
C LEU A 283 -6.60 0.47 -13.94
N LEU A 284 -5.43 1.06 -14.16
CA LEU A 284 -4.11 0.56 -13.78
C LEU A 284 -3.35 1.55 -12.86
N PRO A 285 -3.96 2.05 -11.78
CA PRO A 285 -3.35 3.10 -10.95
C PRO A 285 -2.05 2.63 -10.28
N GLU A 286 -1.89 1.34 -9.99
CA GLU A 286 -0.67 0.76 -9.42
C GLU A 286 0.54 0.99 -10.32
N ALA A 287 0.35 1.11 -11.64
CA ALA A 287 1.42 1.37 -12.60
C ALA A 287 1.43 2.83 -13.12
N LEU A 288 0.27 3.48 -13.20
CA LEU A 288 0.12 4.76 -13.91
C LEU A 288 -0.31 5.93 -13.04
N ASP A 289 -0.82 5.70 -11.84
CA ASP A 289 -1.11 6.77 -10.88
C ASP A 289 0.04 6.86 -9.86
N PRO A 290 0.86 7.92 -9.88
CA PRO A 290 2.01 8.04 -8.99
C PRO A 290 1.63 8.11 -7.51
N VAL A 291 0.44 8.64 -7.18
CA VAL A 291 -0.01 8.77 -5.79
C VAL A 291 -0.43 7.42 -5.25
N VAL A 292 -1.27 6.69 -6.00
CA VAL A 292 -1.72 5.34 -5.60
C VAL A 292 -0.54 4.38 -5.56
N ARG A 293 0.36 4.44 -6.55
CA ARG A 293 1.56 3.61 -6.58
C ARG A 293 2.43 3.85 -5.36
N GLU A 294 2.69 5.09 -4.99
CA GLU A 294 3.52 5.41 -3.83
C GLU A 294 2.84 5.02 -2.52
N GLU A 295 1.53 5.20 -2.38
CA GLU A 295 0.79 4.74 -1.20
C GLU A 295 0.86 3.21 -1.03
N LEU A 296 0.68 2.46 -2.12
CA LEU A 296 0.79 1.01 -2.08
C LEU A 296 2.22 0.56 -1.76
N ARG A 297 3.25 1.23 -2.28
CA ARG A 297 4.65 0.94 -1.90
C ARG A 297 4.89 1.23 -0.44
N TYR A 298 4.45 2.39 0.02
CA TYR A 298 4.60 2.85 1.39
C TYR A 298 3.93 1.91 2.40
N LEU A 299 2.83 1.27 2.01
CA LEU A 299 2.09 0.29 2.82
C LEU A 299 2.45 -1.17 2.46
N ASP A 300 3.61 -1.45 1.86
CA ASP A 300 4.07 -2.81 1.51
C ASP A 300 3.03 -3.65 0.73
N ALA A 301 2.26 -2.98 -0.12
CA ALA A 301 1.09 -3.53 -0.79
C ALA A 301 1.10 -3.34 -2.30
N LEU A 302 2.19 -2.82 -2.87
CA LEU A 302 2.33 -2.75 -4.32
C LEU A 302 2.33 -4.18 -4.89
N PRO A 303 1.41 -4.54 -5.79
CA PRO A 303 1.36 -5.89 -6.34
C PRO A 303 2.66 -6.24 -7.06
N ALA A 304 3.08 -7.51 -6.98
CA ALA A 304 4.31 -7.98 -7.61
C ALA A 304 4.39 -7.66 -9.11
N TRP A 305 3.27 -7.78 -9.84
CA TRP A 305 3.22 -7.45 -11.27
C TRP A 305 3.52 -5.98 -11.57
N ALA A 306 3.26 -5.08 -10.62
CA ALA A 306 3.52 -3.64 -10.71
C ALA A 306 4.89 -3.26 -10.10
N SER A 307 5.65 -4.22 -9.56
CA SER A 307 7.04 -3.98 -9.14
C SER A 307 7.98 -4.10 -10.33
N THR A 308 9.09 -3.37 -10.30
CA THR A 308 10.18 -3.48 -11.31
C THR A 308 11.33 -4.37 -10.83
N GLU A 309 11.25 -4.82 -9.57
CA GLU A 309 12.20 -5.70 -8.89
C GLU A 309 11.89 -7.16 -9.18
#